data_AF-A0A7X7BZI6-F1
#
_entry.id   AF-A0A7X7BZI6-F1
#
_cell.length_a   1.000
_cell.length_b   1.000
_cell.length_c   1.000
_cell.angle_alpha   90.00
_cell.angle_beta   90.00
_cell.angle_gamma   90.00
#
_symmetry.space_group_name_H-M   'P 1'
#
loop_
_entity.id
_entity.type
_entity.pdbx_description
1 polymer ?
#
loop_
_entity_poly.entity_id
_entity_poly.type
_entity_poly.pdbx_seq_one_letter_code
_entity_poly.pdbx_strand_id
1 'polypeptide(L)'
;MATVSDNGTVTWISKGAATITATTVDNGFNATCKVEATDIINIPDINFKDCLFEACSDTNNDGKISLQEAKNITEIDCMVLEIGSLEGIQYYTELTYLDCCYNQLTSIDVSANTKLVQLVCYSNHLSVLNVSHNTKMATLLCGNQKTSYGLNFQQLSLTLLNSQLGMWNIMTSPNSPNYASFNTHVELT
;
A
#
# COMPACT_ATOMS: atom_id res chain seq x y z
N MET A 1 -22.64 -2.05 17.56
CA MET A 1 -23.44 -1.47 18.68
C MET A 1 -22.51 -1.26 19.86
N ALA A 2 -22.66 -0.19 20.63
CA ALA A 2 -21.81 0.13 21.78
C ALA A 2 -22.62 0.04 23.08
N THR A 3 -21.97 -0.26 24.21
CA THR A 3 -22.55 -0.15 25.56
C THR A 3 -22.10 1.14 26.21
N VAL A 4 -22.91 1.67 27.14
CA VAL A 4 -22.54 2.78 28.02
C VAL A 4 -22.62 2.28 29.46
N SER A 5 -21.55 2.44 30.23
CA SER A 5 -21.51 2.11 31.65
C SER A 5 -22.09 3.25 32.51
N ASP A 6 -22.35 2.98 33.79
CA ASP A 6 -22.90 3.94 34.75
C ASP A 6 -21.99 5.17 34.99
N ASN A 7 -20.70 5.08 34.66
CA ASN A 7 -19.76 6.20 34.70
C ASN A 7 -19.60 6.93 33.35
N GLY A 8 -20.44 6.63 32.37
CA GLY A 8 -20.43 7.27 31.05
C GLY A 8 -19.37 6.75 30.07
N THR A 9 -18.67 5.64 30.38
CA THR A 9 -17.71 5.04 29.46
C THR A 9 -18.46 4.32 28.33
N VAL A 10 -18.14 4.67 27.09
CA VAL A 10 -18.68 4.01 25.90
C VAL A 10 -17.73 2.89 25.46
N THR A 11 -18.21 1.66 25.39
CA THR A 11 -17.44 0.49 24.95
C THR A 11 -18.06 -0.11 23.70
N TRP A 12 -17.24 -0.37 22.69
CA TRP A 12 -17.71 -0.93 21.43
C TRP A 12 -17.89 -2.43 21.54
N ILE A 13 -19.08 -2.93 21.17
CA ILE A 13 -19.36 -4.37 21.04
C ILE A 13 -19.01 -4.84 19.62
N SER A 14 -19.08 -3.95 18.64
CA SER A 14 -18.77 -4.23 17.24
C SER A 14 -18.30 -2.96 16.52
N LYS A 15 -17.70 -3.14 15.34
CA LYS A 15 -17.37 -2.07 14.39
C LYS A 15 -18.57 -1.16 14.12
N GLY A 16 -18.31 0.11 13.86
CA GLY A 16 -19.33 1.10 13.50
C GLY A 16 -19.00 2.52 13.96
N ALA A 17 -19.84 3.47 13.58
CA ALA A 17 -19.76 4.86 14.02
C ALA A 17 -20.88 5.15 15.04
N ALA A 18 -20.62 6.05 15.98
CA ALA A 18 -21.56 6.50 16.98
C ALA A 18 -21.34 7.98 17.26
N THR A 19 -22.42 8.70 17.50
CA THR A 19 -22.38 10.08 17.96
C THR A 19 -22.76 10.10 19.44
N ILE A 20 -21.81 10.48 20.28
CA ILE A 20 -22.04 10.70 21.71
C ILE A 20 -22.56 12.14 21.84
N THR A 21 -23.75 12.30 22.42
CA THR A 21 -24.34 13.62 22.68
C THR A 21 -24.48 13.82 24.18
N ALA A 22 -23.81 14.82 24.73
CA ALA A 22 -24.07 15.32 26.08
C ALA A 22 -25.09 16.45 25.99
N THR A 23 -26.14 16.40 26.79
CA THR A 23 -27.20 17.43 26.83
C THR A 23 -27.36 17.92 28.27
N THR A 24 -27.56 19.22 28.47
CA THR A 24 -27.88 19.76 29.80
C THR A 24 -29.25 19.28 30.27
N VAL A 25 -29.47 19.21 31.58
CA VAL A 25 -30.71 18.68 32.19
C VAL A 25 -31.95 19.45 31.72
N ASP A 26 -31.81 20.75 31.46
CA ASP A 26 -32.85 21.62 30.93
C ASP A 26 -33.03 21.52 29.40
N ASN A 27 -32.25 20.68 28.72
CA ASN A 27 -32.15 20.54 27.27
C ASN A 27 -31.75 21.83 26.52
N GLY A 28 -31.20 22.82 27.22
CA GLY A 28 -30.82 24.12 26.64
C GLY A 28 -29.54 24.09 25.81
N PHE A 29 -28.61 23.15 26.09
CA PHE A 29 -27.33 23.03 25.41
C PHE A 29 -27.00 21.57 25.11
N ASN A 30 -26.33 21.34 23.98
CA ASN A 30 -25.76 20.05 23.64
C ASN A 30 -24.30 20.17 23.17
N ALA A 31 -23.55 19.08 23.32
CA ALA A 31 -22.23 18.88 22.74
C ALA A 31 -22.18 17.48 22.14
N THR A 32 -21.69 17.37 20.91
CA THR A 32 -21.62 16.10 20.18
C THR A 32 -20.18 15.73 19.85
N CYS A 33 -19.83 14.46 20.01
CA CYS A 33 -18.58 13.89 19.54
C CYS A 33 -18.88 12.65 18.68
N LYS A 34 -18.35 12.61 17.46
CA LYS A 34 -18.43 11.44 16.60
C LYS A 34 -17.22 10.55 16.89
N VAL A 35 -17.46 9.28 17.17
CA VAL A 35 -16.42 8.28 17.44
C VAL A 35 -16.67 7.09 16.52
N GLU A 36 -15.61 6.55 15.93
CA GLU A 36 -15.69 5.41 15.01
C GLU A 36 -14.79 4.26 15.50
N ALA A 37 -15.34 3.06 15.53
CA ALA A 37 -14.59 1.83 15.73
C ALA A 37 -14.40 1.15 14.37
N THR A 38 -13.22 1.34 13.79
CA THR A 38 -12.83 0.83 12.48
C THR A 38 -11.75 -0.24 12.60
N ASP A 39 -11.58 -1.03 11.53
CA ASP A 39 -10.42 -1.91 11.43
C ASP A 39 -9.18 -1.07 11.18
N ILE A 40 -8.19 -1.26 12.04
CA ILE A 40 -6.86 -0.66 11.91
C ILE A 40 -6.00 -1.61 11.08
N ILE A 41 -5.31 -1.07 10.10
CA ILE A 41 -4.39 -1.84 9.27
C ILE A 41 -3.10 -2.10 10.06
N ASN A 42 -2.61 -3.33 10.01
CA ASN A 42 -1.29 -3.67 10.51
C ASN A 42 -0.23 -3.30 9.47
N ILE A 43 0.72 -2.45 9.86
CA ILE A 43 1.87 -2.02 9.03
C ILE A 43 3.11 -2.19 9.93
N PRO A 44 3.80 -3.34 9.86
CA PRO A 44 4.88 -3.66 10.79
C PRO A 44 6.20 -2.95 10.47
N ASP A 45 6.43 -2.59 9.22
CA ASP A 45 7.61 -1.82 8.80
C ASP A 45 7.39 -0.34 9.14
N ILE A 46 8.24 0.19 10.02
CA ILE A 46 8.10 1.56 10.52
C ILE A 46 8.32 2.60 9.41
N ASN A 47 9.27 2.36 8.50
CA ASN A 47 9.58 3.29 7.42
C ASN A 47 8.44 3.31 6.40
N PHE A 48 7.83 2.15 6.14
CA PHE A 48 6.63 2.11 5.29
C PHE A 48 5.44 2.79 5.98
N LYS A 49 5.25 2.57 7.28
CA LYS A 49 4.20 3.23 8.05
C LYS A 49 4.36 4.76 8.02
N ASP A 50 5.57 5.26 8.21
CA ASP A 50 5.89 6.69 8.17
C ASP A 50 5.63 7.28 6.78
N CYS A 51 6.05 6.58 5.71
CA CYS A 51 5.70 6.97 4.34
C CYS A 51 4.19 7.10 4.12
N LEU A 52 3.40 6.16 4.62
CA LEU A 52 1.94 6.18 4.46
C LEU A 52 1.29 7.37 5.20
N PHE A 53 1.84 7.76 6.35
CA PHE A 53 1.41 8.98 7.03
C PHE A 53 1.76 10.24 6.20
N GLU A 54 2.94 10.30 5.59
CA GLU A 54 3.33 11.40 4.68
C GLU A 54 2.45 11.48 3.44
N ALA A 55 1.96 10.33 2.95
CA ALA A 55 0.96 10.25 1.88
C ALA A 55 -0.46 10.70 2.29
N CYS A 56 -0.62 11.32 3.46
CA CYS A 56 -1.89 11.77 4.02
C CYS A 56 -2.90 10.64 4.27
N SER A 57 -2.43 9.41 4.54
CA SER A 57 -3.33 8.27 4.80
C SER A 57 -4.09 8.41 6.12
N ASP A 58 -3.52 9.05 7.15
CA ASP A 58 -4.22 9.36 8.40
C ASP A 58 -5.03 10.66 8.26
N THR A 59 -6.19 10.55 7.60
CA THR A 59 -7.02 11.72 7.27
C THR A 59 -7.70 12.35 8.48
N ASN A 60 -7.81 11.61 9.58
CA ASN A 60 -8.46 12.07 10.80
C ASN A 60 -7.47 12.45 11.93
N ASN A 61 -6.16 12.26 11.69
CA ASN A 61 -5.04 12.52 12.61
C ASN A 61 -5.16 11.78 13.95
N ASP A 62 -5.68 10.55 13.96
CA ASP A 62 -5.78 9.72 15.17
C ASP A 62 -4.53 8.87 15.45
N GLY A 63 -3.51 9.00 14.60
CA GLY A 63 -2.23 8.28 14.69
C GLY A 63 -2.30 6.85 14.18
N LYS A 64 -3.37 6.48 13.47
CA LYS A 64 -3.61 5.14 12.92
C LYS A 64 -4.08 5.26 11.47
N ILE A 65 -4.05 4.13 10.78
CA ILE A 65 -4.57 4.03 9.42
C ILE A 65 -5.67 2.98 9.42
N SER A 66 -6.89 3.43 9.14
CA SER A 66 -8.06 2.57 9.02
C SER A 66 -8.22 2.00 7.62
N LEU A 67 -9.02 0.94 7.48
CA LEU A 67 -9.41 0.42 6.15
C LEU A 67 -10.09 1.47 5.26
N GLN A 68 -10.85 2.39 5.85
CA GLN A 68 -11.57 3.39 5.07
C GLN A 68 -10.62 4.46 4.52
N GLU A 69 -9.62 4.82 5.32
CA GLU A 69 -8.54 5.71 4.91
C GLU A 69 -7.72 5.14 3.75
N ALA A 70 -7.25 3.89 3.88
CA ALA A 70 -6.50 3.25 2.81
C ALA A 70 -7.29 3.13 1.49
N LYS A 71 -8.62 2.97 1.56
CA LYS A 71 -9.49 2.94 0.38
C LYS A 71 -9.61 4.29 -0.34
N ASN A 72 -9.24 5.40 0.28
CA ASN A 72 -9.29 6.71 -0.35
C ASN A 72 -7.97 7.11 -1.00
N ILE A 73 -6.91 6.31 -0.82
CA ILE A 73 -5.58 6.56 -1.36
C ILE A 73 -5.42 5.88 -2.72
N THR A 74 -5.06 6.67 -3.73
CA THR A 74 -4.84 6.23 -5.11
C THR A 74 -3.37 6.24 -5.50
N GLU A 75 -2.51 6.94 -4.75
CA GLU A 75 -1.10 7.11 -5.06
C GLU A 75 -0.27 7.02 -3.79
N ILE A 76 0.81 6.23 -3.84
CA ILE A 76 1.80 6.11 -2.76
C ILE A 76 3.19 6.28 -3.37
N ASP A 77 3.99 7.15 -2.79
CA ASP A 77 5.40 7.36 -3.13
C ASP A 77 6.25 7.19 -1.88
N CYS A 78 7.03 6.11 -1.85
CA CYS A 78 7.90 5.71 -0.74
C CYS A 78 9.33 5.45 -1.22
N MET A 79 9.88 6.32 -2.07
CA MET A 79 11.25 6.14 -2.59
C MET A 79 12.33 6.41 -1.52
N VAL A 80 13.39 5.59 -1.49
CA VAL A 80 14.60 5.85 -0.69
C VAL A 80 14.34 5.96 0.83
N LEU A 81 13.60 4.99 1.40
CA LEU A 81 13.20 5.01 2.81
C LEU A 81 13.69 3.79 3.60
N GLU A 82 14.60 3.00 3.05
CA GLU A 82 15.10 1.77 3.71
C GLU A 82 13.98 0.77 4.07
N ILE A 83 12.89 0.74 3.29
CA ILE A 83 11.74 -0.13 3.56
C ILE A 83 12.11 -1.59 3.29
N GLY A 84 11.86 -2.48 4.26
CA GLY A 84 12.09 -3.92 4.15
C GLY A 84 10.83 -4.72 3.80
N SER A 85 9.65 -4.20 4.12
CA SER A 85 8.36 -4.84 3.84
C SER A 85 7.25 -3.84 3.50
N LEU A 86 6.43 -4.19 2.50
CA LEU A 86 5.18 -3.49 2.17
C LEU A 86 3.95 -4.15 2.79
N GLU A 87 4.11 -4.98 3.82
CA GLU A 87 2.95 -5.57 4.51
C GLU A 87 1.97 -4.47 4.97
N GLY A 88 0.72 -4.58 4.53
CA GLY A 88 -0.31 -3.55 4.68
C GLY A 88 -0.75 -2.94 3.35
N ILE A 89 0.06 -3.04 2.29
CA ILE A 89 -0.28 -2.50 0.95
C ILE A 89 -1.55 -3.13 0.35
N GLN A 90 -1.88 -4.37 0.75
CA GLN A 90 -3.06 -5.09 0.24
C GLN A 90 -4.40 -4.43 0.58
N TYR A 91 -4.42 -3.51 1.55
CA TYR A 91 -5.63 -2.78 1.95
C TYR A 91 -5.89 -1.52 1.10
N TYR A 92 -4.91 -1.09 0.31
CA TYR A 92 -5.00 0.06 -0.60
C TYR A 92 -5.62 -0.35 -1.95
N THR A 93 -6.87 -0.79 -1.93
CA THR A 93 -7.53 -1.42 -3.10
C THR A 93 -7.81 -0.45 -4.26
N GLU A 94 -7.79 0.85 -3.98
CA GLU A 94 -7.96 1.92 -4.98
C GLU A 94 -6.64 2.45 -5.55
N LEU A 95 -5.50 1.88 -5.13
CA LEU A 95 -4.17 2.30 -5.55
C LEU A 95 -3.97 2.12 -7.06
N THR A 96 -3.62 3.21 -7.73
CA THR A 96 -3.29 3.28 -9.17
C THR A 96 -1.81 3.49 -9.42
N TYR A 97 -1.10 4.09 -8.46
CA TYR A 97 0.34 4.36 -8.53
C TYR A 97 1.04 3.92 -7.24
N LEU A 98 2.13 3.17 -7.39
CA LEU A 98 3.03 2.81 -6.29
C LEU A 98 4.48 3.03 -6.72
N ASP A 99 5.18 3.92 -6.03
CA ASP A 99 6.64 4.01 -6.07
C ASP A 99 7.25 3.52 -4.75
N CYS A 100 8.13 2.55 -4.87
CA CYS A 100 8.90 1.95 -3.79
C CYS A 100 10.34 1.67 -4.23
N CYS A 101 10.86 2.44 -5.20
CA CYS A 101 12.23 2.26 -5.66
C CYS A 101 13.27 2.61 -4.59
N TYR A 102 14.48 2.06 -4.76
CA TYR A 102 15.61 2.29 -3.85
C TYR A 102 15.32 1.93 -2.39
N ASN A 103 14.63 0.82 -2.16
CA ASN A 103 14.38 0.25 -0.85
C ASN A 103 15.10 -1.10 -0.68
N GLN A 104 14.80 -1.81 0.40
CA GLN A 104 15.40 -3.10 0.76
C GLN A 104 14.40 -4.26 0.59
N LEU A 105 13.41 -4.11 -0.30
CA LEU A 105 12.32 -5.07 -0.46
C LEU A 105 12.84 -6.39 -1.04
N THR A 106 12.56 -7.50 -0.35
CA THR A 106 12.87 -8.86 -0.83
C THR A 106 11.66 -9.54 -1.49
N SER A 107 10.46 -9.01 -1.23
CA SER A 107 9.21 -9.43 -1.84
C SER A 107 8.26 -8.25 -1.95
N ILE A 108 7.36 -8.30 -2.95
CA ILE A 108 6.25 -7.37 -3.14
C ILE A 108 5.03 -8.20 -3.49
N ASP A 109 3.97 -8.06 -2.69
CA ASP A 109 2.65 -8.61 -3.00
C ASP A 109 1.67 -7.46 -3.25
N VAL A 110 1.34 -7.26 -4.53
CA VAL A 110 0.35 -6.27 -4.99
C VAL A 110 -0.89 -6.94 -5.59
N SER A 111 -1.13 -8.21 -5.24
CA SER A 111 -2.23 -9.01 -5.83
C SER A 111 -3.62 -8.42 -5.55
N ALA A 112 -3.80 -7.75 -4.41
CA ALA A 112 -5.03 -7.07 -4.04
C ALA A 112 -5.20 -5.69 -4.71
N ASN A 113 -4.11 -5.06 -5.17
CA ASN A 113 -4.10 -3.74 -5.81
C ASN A 113 -4.46 -3.86 -7.31
N THR A 114 -5.60 -4.45 -7.63
CA THR A 114 -6.01 -4.78 -9.01
C THR A 114 -6.22 -3.56 -9.92
N LYS A 115 -6.34 -2.37 -9.33
CA LYS A 115 -6.43 -1.07 -10.02
C LYS A 115 -5.07 -0.45 -10.36
N LEU A 116 -3.96 -1.06 -9.92
CA LEU A 116 -2.61 -0.55 -10.12
C LEU A 116 -2.31 -0.42 -11.62
N VAL A 117 -1.98 0.80 -12.03
CA VAL A 117 -1.61 1.16 -13.41
C VAL A 117 -0.10 1.30 -13.54
N GLN A 118 0.56 1.78 -12.49
CA GLN A 118 1.99 2.00 -12.47
C GLN A 118 2.61 1.44 -11.19
N LEU A 119 3.63 0.60 -11.37
CA LEU A 119 4.48 0.09 -10.29
C LEU A 119 5.94 0.42 -10.57
N VAL A 120 6.57 1.16 -9.66
CA VAL A 120 7.99 1.50 -9.68
C VAL A 120 8.65 0.83 -8.47
N CYS A 121 9.47 -0.19 -8.73
CA CYS A 121 10.10 -1.02 -7.69
C CYS A 121 11.55 -1.42 -8.02
N TYR A 122 12.20 -0.70 -8.93
CA TYR A 122 13.59 -0.94 -9.29
C TYR A 122 14.55 -0.60 -8.13
N SER A 123 15.76 -1.15 -8.18
CA SER A 123 16.76 -0.99 -7.10
C SER A 123 16.27 -1.51 -5.74
N ASN A 124 15.70 -2.71 -5.72
CA ASN A 124 15.36 -3.47 -4.51
C ASN A 124 16.16 -4.79 -4.46
N HIS A 125 15.70 -5.78 -3.69
CA HIS A 125 16.28 -7.12 -3.54
C HIS A 125 15.32 -8.23 -3.99
N LEU A 126 14.52 -7.98 -5.04
CA LEU A 126 13.50 -8.90 -5.52
C LEU A 126 14.12 -10.00 -6.38
N SER A 127 13.76 -11.25 -6.06
CA SER A 127 14.05 -12.42 -6.92
C SER A 127 12.85 -12.86 -7.75
N VAL A 128 11.63 -12.54 -7.30
CA VAL A 128 10.38 -12.86 -7.97
C VAL A 128 9.44 -11.66 -7.86
N LEU A 129 8.73 -11.37 -8.94
CA LEU A 129 7.64 -10.42 -8.97
C LEU A 129 6.48 -11.00 -9.77
N ASN A 130 5.29 -11.06 -9.18
CA ASN A 130 4.08 -11.51 -9.87
C ASN A 130 3.10 -10.35 -9.97
N VAL A 131 2.80 -9.93 -11.20
CA VAL A 131 1.80 -8.88 -11.48
C VAL A 131 0.66 -9.37 -12.37
N SER A 132 0.46 -10.69 -12.44
CA SER A 132 -0.64 -11.31 -13.21
C SER A 132 -2.03 -10.87 -12.75
N HIS A 133 -2.18 -10.46 -11.49
CA HIS A 133 -3.44 -9.96 -10.95
C HIS A 133 -3.69 -8.47 -11.27
N ASN A 134 -2.65 -7.71 -11.64
CA ASN A 134 -2.73 -6.28 -11.93
C ASN A 134 -3.05 -6.05 -13.41
N THR A 135 -4.23 -6.49 -13.84
CA THR A 135 -4.65 -6.45 -15.26
C THR A 135 -4.72 -5.05 -15.88
N LYS A 136 -4.69 -4.00 -15.06
CA LYS A 136 -4.67 -2.58 -15.46
C LYS A 136 -3.25 -2.00 -15.59
N MET A 137 -2.22 -2.77 -15.25
CA MET A 137 -0.83 -2.33 -15.30
C MET A 137 -0.44 -1.90 -16.72
N ALA A 138 0.04 -0.67 -16.84
CA ALA A 138 0.53 -0.08 -18.08
C ALA A 138 2.04 0.22 -18.01
N THR A 139 2.57 0.45 -16.80
CA THR A 139 3.98 0.77 -16.56
C THR A 139 4.51 -0.05 -15.40
N LEU A 140 5.58 -0.81 -15.63
CA LEU A 140 6.30 -1.53 -14.57
C LEU A 140 7.81 -1.27 -14.65
N LEU A 141 8.37 -0.69 -13.59
CA LEU A 141 9.80 -0.39 -13.50
C LEU A 141 10.43 -1.25 -12.41
N CYS A 142 10.91 -2.45 -12.75
CA CYS A 142 11.36 -3.45 -11.76
C CYS A 142 12.82 -3.89 -11.91
N GLY A 143 13.64 -3.17 -12.68
CA GLY A 143 15.03 -3.55 -12.93
C GLY A 143 16.00 -3.34 -11.76
N ASN A 144 17.29 -3.60 -12.00
CA ASN A 144 18.38 -3.32 -11.05
C ASN A 144 18.21 -3.95 -9.66
N GLN A 145 17.60 -5.12 -9.56
CA GLN A 145 17.54 -5.86 -8.29
C GLN A 145 18.96 -6.27 -7.85
N LYS A 146 19.30 -6.06 -6.58
CA LYS A 146 20.61 -6.36 -5.99
C LYS A 146 20.50 -7.48 -4.97
N THR A 147 21.60 -8.17 -4.67
CA THR A 147 21.64 -9.04 -3.49
C THR A 147 21.68 -8.23 -2.18
N SER A 148 21.22 -8.81 -1.06
CA SER A 148 21.14 -8.15 0.26
C SER A 148 22.48 -7.68 0.85
N TYR A 149 23.61 -8.02 0.24
CA TYR A 149 24.98 -7.70 0.69
C TYR A 149 25.78 -6.96 -0.41
N GLY A 150 25.13 -6.01 -1.08
CA GLY A 150 25.33 -5.68 -2.51
C GLY A 150 26.72 -5.24 -3.03
N LEU A 151 27.07 -5.84 -4.17
CA LEU A 151 27.78 -5.29 -5.36
C LEU A 151 27.29 -5.95 -6.67
N ASN A 152 26.51 -7.05 -6.60
CA ASN A 152 26.06 -7.85 -7.74
C ASN A 152 24.55 -7.69 -7.99
N PHE A 153 24.15 -7.74 -9.26
CA PHE A 153 22.74 -7.79 -9.65
C PHE A 153 22.15 -9.19 -9.42
N GLN A 154 20.91 -9.24 -8.94
CA GLN A 154 20.11 -10.44 -8.74
C GLN A 154 19.25 -10.69 -9.98
N GLN A 155 19.08 -11.96 -10.38
CA GLN A 155 18.11 -12.31 -11.42
C GLN A 155 16.69 -12.14 -10.87
N LEU A 156 15.84 -11.45 -11.62
CA LEU A 156 14.42 -11.27 -11.30
C LEU A 156 13.57 -12.18 -12.19
N SER A 157 12.73 -13.02 -11.60
CA SER A 157 11.70 -13.77 -12.33
C SER A 157 10.38 -12.99 -12.29
N LEU A 158 9.81 -12.70 -13.45
CA LEU A 158 8.59 -11.92 -13.58
C LEU A 158 7.46 -12.80 -14.12
N THR A 159 6.34 -12.85 -13.40
CA THR A 159 5.13 -13.56 -13.83
C THR A 159 4.09 -12.56 -14.33
N LEU A 160 3.67 -12.74 -15.59
CA LEU A 160 2.70 -11.87 -16.29
C LEU A 160 1.56 -12.69 -16.90
N LEU A 161 0.43 -12.04 -17.15
CA LEU A 161 -0.58 -12.55 -18.08
C LEU A 161 -0.15 -12.31 -19.52
N ASN A 162 -0.63 -13.16 -20.44
CA ASN A 162 -0.45 -12.95 -21.88
C ASN A 162 -0.88 -11.56 -22.37
N SER A 163 -1.94 -10.97 -21.79
CA SER A 163 -2.42 -9.63 -22.14
C SER A 163 -1.45 -8.50 -21.74
N GLN A 164 -0.49 -8.78 -20.86
CA GLN A 164 0.51 -7.81 -20.39
C GLN A 164 1.81 -7.88 -21.21
N LEU A 165 1.91 -8.77 -22.22
CA LEU A 165 3.11 -8.93 -23.04
C LEU A 165 3.45 -7.65 -23.84
N GLY A 166 2.44 -6.86 -24.22
CA GLY A 166 2.66 -5.57 -24.88
C GLY A 166 3.43 -4.58 -23.98
N MET A 167 3.09 -4.53 -22.69
CA MET A 167 3.82 -3.75 -21.69
C MET A 167 5.25 -4.28 -21.53
N TRP A 168 5.42 -5.61 -21.43
CA TRP A 168 6.74 -6.23 -21.37
C TRP A 168 7.69 -5.76 -22.47
N ASN A 169 7.23 -5.82 -23.72
CA ASN A 169 8.04 -5.44 -24.88
C ASN A 169 8.46 -3.95 -24.84
N ILE A 170 7.62 -3.07 -24.30
CA ILE A 170 7.96 -1.66 -24.11
C ILE A 170 9.06 -1.50 -23.07
N MET A 171 8.94 -2.19 -21.94
CA MET A 171 9.90 -2.12 -20.83
C MET A 171 11.30 -2.61 -21.19
N THR A 172 11.42 -3.54 -22.14
CA THR A 172 12.71 -4.08 -22.60
C THR A 172 13.23 -3.42 -23.87
N SER A 173 12.58 -2.37 -24.38
CA SER A 173 13.07 -1.67 -25.56
C SER A 173 14.46 -1.04 -25.30
N PRO A 174 15.41 -1.10 -26.25
CA PRO A 174 16.77 -0.54 -26.09
C PRO A 174 16.79 0.96 -25.78
N ASN A 175 15.72 1.67 -26.12
CA ASN A 175 15.57 3.11 -25.87
C ASN A 175 14.72 3.43 -24.65
N SER A 176 14.23 2.40 -23.93
CA SER A 176 13.45 2.60 -22.73
C SER A 176 14.39 3.02 -21.59
N PRO A 177 14.05 4.03 -20.78
CA PRO A 177 14.77 4.33 -19.54
C PRO A 177 14.61 3.21 -18.48
N ASN A 178 14.02 2.07 -18.85
CA ASN A 178 13.57 1.03 -17.94
C ASN A 178 14.62 -0.06 -17.81
N TYR A 179 15.13 -0.22 -16.59
CA TYR A 179 16.19 -1.15 -16.23
C TYR A 179 15.80 -2.64 -16.26
N ALA A 180 14.60 -2.99 -16.75
CA ALA A 180 14.09 -4.36 -16.70
C ALA A 180 14.95 -5.32 -17.53
N SER A 181 15.51 -4.90 -18.66
CA SER A 181 16.08 -5.82 -19.65
C SER A 181 17.36 -6.58 -19.26
N PHE A 182 18.07 -6.20 -18.20
CA PHE A 182 19.43 -6.72 -17.96
C PHE A 182 19.50 -7.99 -17.11
N ASN A 183 18.46 -8.33 -16.34
CA ASN A 183 18.50 -9.42 -15.36
C ASN A 183 17.16 -10.13 -15.15
N THR A 184 16.20 -9.95 -16.04
CA THR A 184 14.83 -10.48 -15.88
C THR A 184 14.59 -11.73 -16.71
N HIS A 185 14.06 -12.77 -16.08
CA HIS A 185 13.40 -13.90 -16.75
C HIS A 185 11.88 -13.68 -16.70
N VAL A 186 11.14 -14.01 -17.76
CA VAL A 186 9.68 -13.84 -17.80
C VAL A 186 8.99 -15.17 -18.00
N GLU A 187 8.02 -15.43 -17.14
CA GLU A 187 7.08 -16.54 -17.22
C GLU A 187 5.67 -16.01 -17.52
N LEU A 188 4.97 -16.65 -18.44
CA LEU A 188 3.60 -16.28 -18.82
C LEU A 188 2.60 -17.26 -18.21
N THR A 189 1.46 -16.73 -17.78
CA THR A 189 0.34 -17.47 -17.18
C THR A 189 -0.96 -17.25 -17.95
#